data_AF-A0A7Y2AU09-F1
#
_entry.id   AF-A0A7Y2AU09-F1
#
_cell.length_a   1.000
_cell.length_b   1.000
_cell.length_c   1.000
_cell.angle_alpha   90.00
_cell.angle_beta   90.00
_cell.angle_gamma   90.00
#
_symmetry.space_group_name_H-M   'P 1'
#
loop_
_entity.id
_entity.type
_entity.pdbx_description
1 polymer ?
#
loop_
_entity_poly.entity_id
_entity_poly.type
_entity_poly.pdbx_seq_one_letter_code
_entity_poly.pdbx_strand_id
1 'polypeptide(L)' 'AMTTILSFAFNDANIHSIEANLNPHNTASEHLLKAVGFKKEAYFRENFWFNGNFHDSVIYCLLQKDLPQRL' A
#
# COMPACT_ATOMS: atom_id res chain seq x y z
N ALA A 1 -2.55 -12.88 -7.49
CA ALA A 1 -3.31 -11.63 -7.69
C ALA A 1 -2.41 -10.39 -7.53
N MET A 2 -1.81 -10.14 -6.36
CA MET A 2 -0.96 -8.96 -6.11
C MET A 2 0.16 -8.79 -7.16
N THR A 3 1.00 -9.81 -7.36
CA THR A 3 2.11 -9.75 -8.33
C THR A 3 1.62 -9.41 -9.74
N THR A 4 0.51 -10.02 -10.18
CA THR A 4 -0.10 -9.75 -11.49
C THR A 4 -0.54 -8.30 -11.64
N ILE A 5 -1.17 -7.73 -10.61
CA ILE A 5 -1.60 -6.32 -10.61
C ILE A 5 -0.39 -5.40 -10.67
N LEU A 6 0.67 -5.68 -9.91
CA LEU A 6 1.88 -4.88 -9.90
C LEU A 6 2.62 -4.94 -11.24
N SER A 7 2.76 -6.14 -11.82
CA SER A 7 3.34 -6.29 -13.15
C SER A 7 2.57 -5.49 -14.19
N PHE A 8 1.24 -5.57 -14.19
CA PHE A 8 0.41 -4.77 -15.10
C PHE A 8 0.59 -3.26 -14.84
N ALA A 9 0.48 -2.81 -13.59
CA ALA A 9 0.55 -1.40 -13.24
C ALA A 9 1.87 -0.74 -13.67
N PHE A 10 3.01 -1.41 -13.43
CA PHE A 10 4.32 -0.85 -13.74
C PHE A 10 4.76 -1.09 -15.18
N ASN A 11 4.47 -2.25 -15.77
CA ASN A 11 4.99 -2.61 -17.10
C ASN A 11 4.02 -2.21 -18.22
N ASP A 12 2.72 -2.41 -18.03
CA ASP A 12 1.72 -2.20 -19.10
C ASP A 12 1.06 -0.83 -18.99
N ALA A 13 0.71 -0.40 -17.76
CA ALA A 13 0.07 0.88 -17.51
C ALA A 13 1.06 2.03 -17.23
N ASN A 14 2.36 1.73 -17.11
CA ASN A 14 3.44 2.70 -16.90
C ASN A 14 3.20 3.68 -15.73
N ILE A 15 2.61 3.18 -14.64
CA ILE A 15 2.38 3.95 -13.42
C ILE A 15 3.71 4.13 -12.67
N HIS A 16 3.96 5.33 -12.13
CA HIS A 16 5.19 5.61 -11.39
C HIS A 16 5.21 5.00 -9.98
N SER A 17 4.06 5.09 -9.28
CA SER A 17 3.92 4.72 -7.88
C SER A 17 2.51 4.19 -7.58
N ILE A 18 2.41 3.33 -6.58
CA ILE A 18 1.15 2.81 -6.06
C ILE A 18 1.04 3.17 -4.59
N GLU A 19 -0.10 3.75 -4.21
CA GLU A 19 -0.43 4.05 -2.82
C GLU A 19 -1.42 3.02 -2.27
N ALA A 20 -1.22 2.59 -1.04
CA ALA A 20 -2.14 1.78 -0.26
C ALA A 20 -2.49 2.50 1.04
N ASN A 21 -3.78 2.78 1.22
CA ASN A 21 -4.35 3.28 2.47
C ASN A 21 -5.00 2.11 3.22
N LEU A 22 -4.60 1.91 4.48
CA LEU A 22 -5.19 0.89 5.35
C LEU A 22 -5.42 1.41 6.77
N ASN A 23 -6.36 0.77 7.46
CA ASN A 23 -6.47 0.90 8.91
C ASN A 23 -5.21 0.29 9.57
N PRO A 24 -4.55 0.98 10.51
CA PRO A 24 -3.31 0.51 11.14
C PRO A 24 -3.47 -0.78 11.95
N HIS A 25 -4.69 -1.16 12.31
CA HIS A 25 -4.97 -2.43 12.99
C HIS A 25 -5.06 -3.64 12.03
N ASN A 26 -5.03 -3.42 10.71
CA ASN A 26 -5.02 -4.49 9.71
C ASN A 26 -3.58 -5.00 9.47
N THR A 27 -3.05 -5.71 10.46
CA THR A 27 -1.68 -6.23 10.45
C THR A 27 -1.42 -7.20 9.29
N ALA A 28 -2.41 -8.00 8.90
CA ALA A 28 -2.30 -8.93 7.77
C ALA A 28 -2.02 -8.20 6.44
N SER A 29 -2.74 -7.12 6.16
CA SER A 29 -2.51 -6.31 4.95
C SER A 29 -1.18 -5.56 5.04
N GLU A 30 -0.85 -5.04 6.22
CA GLU A 30 0.43 -4.37 6.45
C GLU A 30 1.62 -5.30 6.18
N HIS A 31 1.56 -6.56 6.63
CA HIS A 31 2.59 -7.56 6.36
C HIS A 31 2.71 -7.89 4.86
N LEU A 32 1.59 -8.02 4.15
CA LEU A 32 1.59 -8.25 2.70
C LEU A 32 2.27 -7.10 1.95
N LEU A 33 1.91 -5.86 2.28
CA LEU A 33 2.50 -4.67 1.64
C LEU A 33 4.01 -4.61 1.86
N LYS A 34 4.46 -4.81 3.11
CA LYS A 34 5.89 -4.86 3.45
C LYS A 34 6.64 -5.96 2.70
N ALA A 35 6.04 -7.15 2.54
CA ALA A 35 6.65 -8.26 1.83
C ALA A 35 6.90 -7.97 0.34
N VAL A 36 6.10 -7.08 -0.26
CA VAL A 36 6.21 -6.72 -1.68
C VAL A 36 7.01 -5.43 -1.90
N GLY A 37 7.54 -4.83 -0.83
CA GLY A 37 8.45 -3.68 -0.90
C GLY A 37 7.79 -2.32 -0.65
N PHE A 38 6.50 -2.27 -0.30
CA PHE A 38 5.87 -1.00 0.09
C PHE A 38 6.53 -0.42 1.34
N LYS A 39 6.66 0.90 1.38
CA LYS A 39 7.23 1.67 2.48
C LYS A 39 6.17 2.53 3.13
N LYS A 40 6.17 2.58 4.47
CA LYS A 40 5.28 3.45 5.23
C LYS A 40 5.72 4.90 5.04
N GLU A 41 4.82 5.75 4.55
CA GLU A 41 5.12 7.17 4.29
C GLU A 41 4.34 8.12 5.19
N ALA A 42 3.14 7.73 5.64
CA ALA A 42 2.35 8.58 6.53
C ALA A 42 1.52 7.79 7.54
N TYR A 43 1.17 8.48 8.63
CA TYR A 43 0.16 8.05 9.59
C TYR A 43 -0.76 9.24 9.86
N PHE A 44 -2.04 9.08 9.58
CA PHE A 44 -3.05 10.09 9.81
C PHE A 44 -3.95 9.67 10.95
N ARG A 45 -4.11 10.57 11.92
CA ARG A 45 -4.97 10.36 13.08
C ARG A 45 -6.39 10.79 12.76
N GLU A 46 -7.36 9.92 13.05
CA GLU A 46 -8.81 10.20 12.97
C GLU A 46 -9.24 10.86 11.64
N ASN A 47 -8.58 10.52 10.53
CA ASN A 47 -8.79 11.20 9.25
C ASN A 47 -9.89 10.57 8.39
N PHE A 48 -10.39 9.40 8.79
CA PHE A 48 -11.36 8.64 8.00
C PHE A 48 -12.63 8.34 8.82
N TRP A 49 -13.77 8.89 8.41
CA TRP A 49 -15.05 8.62 9.06
C TRP A 49 -15.72 7.38 8.46
N PHE A 50 -15.92 6.35 9.28
CA PHE A 50 -16.57 5.11 8.85
C PHE A 50 -17.32 4.45 10.00
N ASN A 51 -18.54 4.00 9.72
CA ASN A 51 -19.42 3.31 10.67
C ASN A 51 -19.58 4.04 12.01
N GLY A 52 -19.85 5.36 11.94
CA GLY A 52 -20.13 6.18 13.11
C GLY A 52 -18.92 6.57 13.96
N ASN A 53 -17.69 6.29 13.51
CA ASN A 53 -16.46 6.59 14.23
C ASN A 53 -15.38 7.14 13.29
N PHE A 54 -14.46 7.93 13.85
CA PHE A 54 -13.22 8.28 13.16
C PHE A 54 -12.19 7.18 13.33
N HIS A 55 -11.45 6.90 12.26
CA HIS A 55 -10.39 5.90 12.20
C HIS A 55 -9.09 6.55 11.75
N ASP A 56 -8.01 5.96 12.22
CA ASP A 56 -6.67 6.27 11.73
C ASP A 56 -6.44 5.60 10.37
N SER A 57 -5.60 6.22 9.56
CA SER A 57 -5.10 5.65 8.30
C SER A 57 -3.58 5.58 8.33
N VAL A 58 -3.00 4.51 7.82
CA VAL A 58 -1.58 4.44 7.49
C VAL A 58 -1.42 4.32 5.97
N ILE A 59 -0.51 5.14 5.44
CA ILE A 59 -0.23 5.19 4.00
C ILE A 59 1.08 4.49 3.72
N TYR A 60 1.03 3.60 2.74
CA TYR A 60 2.15 2.87 2.21
C TYR A 60 2.29 3.17 0.71
N CYS A 61 3.50 3.44 0.26
CA CYS A 61 3.78 3.68 -1.16
C CYS A 61 4.78 2.65 -1.69
N LEU A 62 4.61 2.27 -2.95
CA LEU A 62 5.53 1.43 -3.69
C LEU A 62 5.92 2.15 -4.99
N LEU A 63 7.21 2.41 -5.16
CA LEU A 63 7.77 2.83 -6.44
C LEU A 63 8.22 1.61 -7.22
N GLN A 64 8.28 1.70 -8.55
CA GLN A 64 8.78 0.59 -9.39
C GLN A 64 10.18 0.12 -8.95
N LYS A 65 11.05 1.06 -8.54
CA LYS A 65 12.41 0.75 -8.06
C LYS A 65 12.46 0.04 -6.70
N ASP A 66 11.37 0.05 -5.95
CA ASP A 66 11.28 -0.60 -4.64
C ASP A 66 10.90 -2.08 -4.77
N LEU A 67 10.49 -2.53 -5.95
CA LEU A 67 10.19 -3.92 -6.21
C LEU A 67 11.41 -4.81 -5.94
N PRO A 68 11.22 -5.95 -5.25
CA PRO A 68 12.31 -6.90 -5.07
C PRO A 68 12.80 -7.41 -6.44
N GLN A 69 14.11 -7.66 -6.54
CA GLN A 69 14.77 -8.16 -7.76
C GLN A 69 14.22 -9.51 -8.26
N ARG A 70 13.42 -10.19 -7.43
CA ARG A 70 12.60 -11.34 -7.80
C ARG A 70 11.20 -11.13 -7.24
N LEU A 71 10.23 -10.96 -8.15
CA LEU A 71 8.80 -11.08 -7.89
C LEU A 71 8.30 -12.45 -8.36
#